data_AF-A0A1Y1YTW7-F1
#
_entry.id   AF-A0A1Y1YTW7-F1
#
_cell.length_a   1.000
_cell.length_b   1.000
_cell.length_c   1.000
_cell.angle_alpha   90.00
_cell.angle_beta   90.00
_cell.angle_gamma   90.00
#
_symmetry.space_group_name_H-M   'P 1'
#
loop_
_entity.id
_entity.type
_entity.pdbx_description
1 polymer ?
#
loop_
_entity_poly.entity_id
_entity_poly.type
_entity_poly.pdbx_seq_one_letter_code
_entity_poly.pdbx_strand_id
1 'polypeptide(L)'
;MRTQLLTSLFFIIAAVEATVPFPRSTVNGACTGEGGASGVCVATSSCTRDGGTYISNACPGTPDDIKCCTKPKCSSGDNHGDCRWKQNCTGAKQSLIANLCPGPDAFQCCVGEASETPSGGDNLGEKILAKAKTQEGVPYHWAGGNCKGPTGGGFDCSGLVSWAVCQVTGRDLFSEGLRVTRSMYCAKESKLKYKKVAWANRRAGDAVFFGGKCDCANNPEGIHHVGLMMNGGWDMWNALKTGTNIRHDNFKNWDESPCPYVIRFD
;
A
#
# COMPACT_ATOMS: atom_id res chain seq x y z
N MET A 1 14.57 82.63 -34.11
CA MET A 1 13.49 81.63 -34.20
C MET A 1 13.98 80.34 -33.54
N ARG A 2 13.36 80.01 -32.39
CA ARG A 2 13.29 78.72 -31.66
C ARG A 2 14.51 77.77 -31.66
N THR A 3 15.24 77.83 -30.56
CA THR A 3 16.08 76.76 -29.97
C THR A 3 15.18 75.59 -29.52
N GLN A 4 15.41 74.38 -30.02
CA GLN A 4 14.75 73.16 -29.52
C GLN A 4 15.73 72.39 -28.62
N LEU A 5 15.42 72.35 -27.32
CA LEU A 5 16.02 71.41 -26.37
C LEU A 5 15.41 70.02 -26.60
N LEU A 6 16.24 69.03 -26.95
CA LEU A 6 15.90 67.62 -26.85
C LEU A 6 16.30 67.11 -25.46
N THR A 7 15.33 66.96 -24.57
CA THR A 7 15.47 66.24 -23.30
C THR A 7 15.33 64.73 -23.55
N SER A 8 16.45 64.00 -23.50
CA SER A 8 16.48 62.53 -23.52
C SER A 8 16.03 61.98 -22.15
N LEU A 9 14.83 61.39 -22.12
CA LEU A 9 14.32 60.66 -20.96
C LEU A 9 14.98 59.26 -20.90
N PHE A 10 15.87 59.04 -19.94
CA PHE A 10 16.36 57.70 -19.61
C PHE A 10 15.30 56.96 -18.76
N PHE A 11 14.62 55.98 -19.36
CA PHE A 11 13.78 55.04 -18.62
C PHE A 11 14.66 53.98 -17.95
N ILE A 12 14.84 54.08 -16.63
CA ILE A 12 15.45 53.04 -15.81
C ILE A 12 14.38 51.96 -15.57
N ILE A 13 14.48 50.84 -16.27
CA ILE A 13 13.66 49.65 -16.01
C ILE A 13 14.29 48.93 -14.81
N ALA A 14 13.75 49.13 -13.62
CA ALA A 14 14.09 48.32 -12.46
C ALA A 14 13.47 46.93 -12.63
N ALA A 15 14.30 45.90 -12.85
CA ALA A 15 13.87 44.52 -12.78
C ALA A 15 13.49 44.19 -11.34
N VAL A 16 12.18 44.15 -11.05
CA VAL A 16 11.67 43.66 -9.77
C VAL A 16 11.74 42.13 -9.83
N GLU A 17 12.78 41.54 -9.25
CA GLU A 17 12.81 40.10 -9.01
C GLU A 17 11.71 39.78 -7.98
N ALA A 18 10.59 39.28 -8.48
CA ALA A 18 9.55 38.69 -7.65
C ALA A 18 10.13 37.41 -7.02
N THR A 19 10.68 37.54 -5.82
CA THR A 19 11.04 36.39 -4.98
C THR A 19 9.75 35.69 -4.59
N VAL A 20 9.45 34.59 -5.27
CA VAL A 20 8.33 33.72 -4.90
C VAL A 20 8.67 33.16 -3.51
N PRO A 21 7.87 33.43 -2.47
CA PRO A 21 8.14 32.89 -1.15
C PRO A 21 7.94 31.37 -1.20
N PHE A 22 9.06 30.64 -1.27
CA PHE A 22 9.04 29.20 -1.09
C PHE A 22 8.51 28.91 0.32
N PRO A 23 7.60 27.93 0.48
CA PRO A 23 7.15 27.52 1.81
C PRO A 23 8.37 27.10 2.63
N ARG A 24 8.70 27.88 3.66
CA ARG A 24 9.77 27.52 4.59
C ARG A 24 9.29 26.38 5.47
N SER A 25 10.06 25.31 5.52
CA SER A 25 9.93 24.28 6.54
C SER A 25 10.41 24.80 7.89
N THR A 26 9.89 24.21 8.95
CA THR A 26 10.33 24.49 10.32
C THR A 26 11.10 23.30 10.86
N VAL A 27 12.09 23.55 11.72
CA VAL A 27 12.69 22.47 12.53
C VAL A 27 11.59 21.85 13.38
N ASN A 28 11.56 20.52 13.46
CA ASN A 28 10.46 19.74 14.04
C ASN A 28 9.11 19.94 13.33
N GLY A 29 9.10 20.40 12.08
CA GLY A 29 7.93 20.47 11.22
C GLY A 29 7.73 19.22 10.37
N ALA A 30 6.54 19.07 9.80
CA ALA A 30 6.20 17.99 8.88
C ALA A 30 6.94 18.12 7.54
N CYS A 31 7.32 16.99 6.97
CA CYS A 31 7.84 16.89 5.61
C CYS A 31 7.39 15.58 4.96
N THR A 32 7.62 15.48 3.65
CA THR A 32 7.32 14.27 2.88
C THR A 32 8.64 13.70 2.36
N GLY A 33 8.93 12.47 2.74
CA GLY A 33 10.12 11.73 2.32
C GLY A 33 9.93 10.99 1.00
N GLU A 34 10.90 10.13 0.69
CA GLU A 34 10.87 9.30 -0.51
C GLU A 34 9.59 8.44 -0.59
N GLY A 35 9.04 8.29 -1.79
CA GLY A 35 7.80 7.52 -2.00
C GLY A 35 6.57 8.08 -1.29
N GLY A 36 6.60 9.33 -0.81
CA GLY A 36 5.46 9.96 -0.11
C GLY A 36 5.40 9.66 1.39
N ALA A 37 6.47 9.11 1.97
CA ALA A 37 6.51 8.76 3.39
C ALA A 37 6.33 9.99 4.30
N SER A 38 5.55 9.84 5.38
CA SER A 38 5.43 10.88 6.41
C SER A 38 6.76 11.06 7.14
N GLY A 39 7.25 12.30 7.22
CA GLY A 39 8.52 12.61 7.85
C GLY A 39 8.47 13.85 8.73
N VAL A 40 9.62 14.11 9.34
CA VAL A 40 9.89 15.28 10.19
C VAL A 40 11.23 15.91 9.87
N CYS A 41 11.28 17.23 9.84
CA CYS A 41 12.52 18.00 9.65
C CYS A 41 13.35 18.03 10.93
N VAL A 42 14.40 17.21 11.00
CA VAL A 42 15.32 17.11 12.15
C VAL A 42 16.78 17.02 11.68
N ALA A 43 17.72 17.21 12.60
CA ALA A 43 19.13 17.03 12.31
C ALA A 43 19.43 15.59 11.84
N THR A 44 20.27 15.43 10.82
CA THR A 44 20.68 14.12 10.29
C THR A 44 21.27 13.21 11.38
N SER A 45 21.97 13.78 12.35
CA SER A 45 22.52 13.10 13.52
C SER A 45 21.41 12.50 14.40
N SER A 46 20.34 13.25 14.65
CA SER A 46 19.18 12.77 15.41
C SER A 46 18.41 11.72 14.62
N CYS A 47 18.20 11.95 13.33
CA CYS A 47 17.54 10.98 12.45
C CYS A 47 18.24 9.61 12.46
N THR A 48 19.57 9.61 12.29
CA THR A 48 20.39 8.39 12.26
C THR A 48 20.41 7.70 13.62
N ARG A 49 20.61 8.47 14.71
CA ARG A 49 20.59 7.95 16.08
C ARG A 49 19.28 7.23 16.40
N ASP A 50 18.17 7.79 15.94
CA ASP A 50 16.83 7.27 16.23
C ASP A 50 16.39 6.22 15.19
N GLY A 51 17.29 5.76 14.32
CA GLY A 51 17.08 4.67 13.37
C GLY A 51 16.21 5.02 12.16
N GLY A 52 16.13 6.30 11.80
CA GLY A 52 15.49 6.79 10.59
C GLY A 52 16.45 6.90 9.39
N THR A 53 15.87 7.13 8.22
CA THR A 53 16.55 7.54 6.99
C THR A 53 16.14 8.96 6.63
N TYR A 54 16.98 9.70 5.90
CA TYR A 54 16.64 11.07 5.52
C TYR A 54 16.90 11.33 4.04
N ILE A 55 16.16 12.30 3.49
CA ILE A 55 16.37 12.83 2.14
C ILE A 55 16.71 14.32 2.17
N SER A 56 17.48 14.74 1.17
CA SER A 56 17.83 16.15 0.96
C SER A 56 16.71 16.93 0.27
N ASN A 57 16.74 18.25 0.43
CA ASN A 57 15.83 19.22 -0.22
C ASN A 57 14.35 19.12 0.17
N ALA A 58 13.99 18.30 1.15
CA ALA A 58 12.61 18.15 1.64
C ALA A 58 12.30 18.97 2.91
N CYS A 59 13.26 19.78 3.37
CA CYS A 59 13.10 20.76 4.45
C CYS A 59 13.69 22.12 4.01
N PRO A 60 13.10 22.79 3.00
CA PRO A 60 13.63 24.07 2.51
C PRO A 60 13.59 25.16 3.59
N GLY A 61 14.66 25.95 3.69
CA GLY A 61 14.73 27.09 4.61
C GLY A 61 15.09 26.75 6.06
N THR A 62 15.45 25.50 6.36
CA THR A 62 16.09 25.09 7.62
C THR A 62 17.62 24.98 7.44
N PRO A 63 18.42 24.94 8.53
CA PRO A 63 19.86 24.70 8.45
C PRO A 63 20.24 23.45 7.63
N ASP A 64 21.45 23.44 7.07
CA ASP A 64 21.89 22.41 6.12
C ASP A 64 21.89 20.99 6.70
N ASP A 65 22.08 20.83 8.00
CA ASP A 65 22.03 19.55 8.70
C ASP A 65 20.61 19.09 9.02
N ILE A 66 19.59 19.92 8.80
CA ILE A 66 18.18 19.56 8.95
C ILE A 66 17.67 18.96 7.64
N LYS A 67 17.27 17.69 7.69
CA LYS A 67 16.78 16.92 6.54
C LYS A 67 15.42 16.30 6.87
N CYS A 68 14.69 15.90 5.84
CA CYS A 68 13.42 15.21 6.06
C CYS A 68 13.72 13.79 6.49
N CYS A 69 13.52 13.51 7.78
CA CYS A 69 13.72 12.21 8.36
C CYS A 69 12.43 11.39 8.29
N THR A 70 12.52 10.17 7.80
CA THR A 70 11.46 9.18 7.74
C THR A 70 11.87 7.93 8.48
N LYS A 71 10.92 7.33 9.19
CA LYS A 71 11.12 6.04 9.84
C LYS A 71 9.87 5.19 9.64
N PRO A 72 9.78 4.43 8.53
CA PRO A 72 8.58 3.67 8.18
C PRO A 72 8.35 2.45 9.08
N LYS A 73 9.27 2.16 10.01
CA LYS A 73 9.16 1.06 10.97
C LYS A 73 9.59 1.52 12.35
N CYS A 74 8.72 1.38 13.32
CA CYS A 74 9.00 1.59 14.73
C CYS A 74 8.41 0.42 15.55
N SER A 75 9.08 0.03 16.61
CA SER A 75 8.67 -1.13 17.41
C SER A 75 9.12 -1.01 18.86
N SER A 76 8.30 -1.51 19.78
CA SER A 76 8.63 -1.66 21.21
C SER A 76 7.95 -2.91 21.76
N GLY A 77 8.75 -3.94 22.06
CA GLY A 77 8.22 -5.28 22.34
C GLY A 77 7.39 -5.79 21.16
N ASP A 78 6.17 -6.23 21.46
CA ASP A 78 5.23 -6.77 20.47
C ASP A 78 4.50 -5.68 19.66
N ASN A 79 4.64 -4.40 20.07
CA ASN A 79 4.05 -3.29 19.35
C ASN A 79 4.89 -2.96 18.11
N HIS A 80 4.28 -3.05 16.93
CA HIS A 80 4.91 -2.72 15.66
C HIS A 80 4.04 -1.70 14.92
N GLY A 81 4.67 -0.69 14.32
CA GLY A 81 3.97 0.36 13.60
C GLY A 81 4.91 1.19 12.74
N ASP A 82 4.44 2.37 12.38
CA ASP A 82 5.20 3.33 11.59
C ASP A 82 5.09 4.75 12.15
N CYS A 83 6.13 5.56 11.93
CA CYS A 83 6.19 6.91 12.48
C CYS A 83 5.28 7.86 11.71
N ARG A 84 4.31 8.45 12.41
CA ARG A 84 3.33 9.39 11.86
C ARG A 84 3.15 10.59 12.79
N TRP A 85 2.65 11.67 12.21
CA TRP A 85 2.09 12.76 13.00
C TRP A 85 0.87 12.26 13.78
N LYS A 86 0.74 12.62 15.06
CA LYS A 86 -0.36 12.17 15.94
C LYS A 86 -1.73 12.25 15.27
N GLN A 87 -2.00 13.36 14.59
CA GLN A 87 -3.25 13.62 13.86
C GLN A 87 -3.50 12.70 12.66
N ASN A 88 -2.45 12.09 12.11
CA ASN A 88 -2.50 11.14 10.98
C ASN A 88 -2.51 9.67 11.45
N CYS A 89 -2.51 9.44 12.76
CA CYS A 89 -2.76 8.13 13.36
C CYS A 89 -4.27 7.98 13.59
N THR A 90 -5.01 7.65 12.51
CA THR A 90 -6.48 7.60 12.51
C THR A 90 -7.06 6.19 12.29
N GLY A 91 -7.91 5.72 13.20
CA GLY A 91 -8.54 4.39 13.16
C GLY A 91 -9.00 3.89 14.54
N ALA A 92 -9.95 2.95 14.57
CA ALA A 92 -10.67 2.55 15.79
C ALA A 92 -9.84 1.76 16.85
N LYS A 93 -8.58 1.43 16.56
CA LYS A 93 -7.70 0.60 17.41
C LYS A 93 -6.23 0.95 17.26
N GLN A 94 -5.90 2.23 17.46
CA GLN A 94 -4.55 2.74 17.31
C GLN A 94 -4.06 3.38 18.59
N SER A 95 -2.80 3.12 18.90
CA SER A 95 -2.09 3.59 20.06
C SER A 95 -0.85 4.35 19.61
N LEU A 96 -0.51 5.39 20.36
CA LEU A 96 0.65 6.23 20.09
C LEU A 96 1.73 5.91 21.12
N ILE A 97 2.89 5.45 20.65
CA ILE A 97 4.04 5.20 21.51
C ILE A 97 5.08 6.31 21.30
N ALA A 98 5.41 6.99 22.40
CA ALA A 98 6.41 8.05 22.43
C ALA A 98 7.84 7.50 22.28
N ASN A 99 8.79 8.37 21.92
CA ASN A 99 10.24 8.09 21.91
C ASN A 99 10.71 6.96 20.98
N LEU A 100 9.87 6.49 20.06
CA LEU A 100 10.25 5.50 19.05
C LEU A 100 10.47 6.10 17.66
N CYS A 101 10.18 7.39 17.52
CA CYS A 101 10.28 8.14 16.27
C CYS A 101 11.15 9.39 16.48
N PRO A 102 11.90 9.82 15.45
CA PRO A 102 12.73 11.01 15.53
C PRO A 102 11.91 12.29 15.74
N GLY A 103 12.48 13.31 16.38
CA GLY A 103 11.88 14.64 16.45
C GLY A 103 10.88 14.83 17.60
N PRO A 104 9.82 15.64 17.40
CA PRO A 104 8.98 16.12 18.50
C PRO A 104 7.96 15.06 18.94
N ASP A 105 7.36 15.29 20.11
CA ASP A 105 6.25 14.47 20.65
C ASP A 105 5.01 14.40 19.74
N ALA A 106 4.91 15.25 18.72
CA ALA A 106 3.85 15.21 17.74
C ALA A 106 4.10 14.18 16.62
N PHE A 107 5.31 13.65 16.47
CA PHE A 107 5.69 12.62 15.50
C PHE A 107 6.05 11.34 16.27
N GLN A 108 5.09 10.42 16.35
CA GLN A 108 5.16 9.25 17.23
C GLN A 108 4.92 7.96 16.47
N CYS A 109 5.23 6.86 17.13
CA CYS A 109 4.99 5.55 16.55
C CYS A 109 3.50 5.26 16.62
N CYS A 110 2.84 5.27 15.48
CA CYS A 110 1.46 4.87 15.35
C CYS A 110 1.45 3.35 15.25
N VAL A 111 1.09 2.69 16.34
CA VAL A 111 0.92 1.24 16.38
C VAL A 111 -0.57 0.92 16.36
N GLY A 112 -0.95 -0.11 15.62
CA GLY A 112 -2.22 -0.78 15.93
C GLY A 112 -2.06 -1.51 17.27
N GLU A 113 -3.15 -1.71 18.01
CA GLU A 113 -3.14 -2.67 19.13
C GLU A 113 -2.47 -3.97 18.66
N ALA A 114 -1.32 -4.28 19.26
CA ALA A 114 -0.63 -5.54 19.07
C ALA A 114 -1.41 -6.62 19.81
N SER A 115 -2.10 -7.48 19.06
CA SER A 115 -2.43 -8.81 19.52
C SER A 115 -1.14 -9.58 19.81
N GLU A 116 -0.97 -10.01 21.05
CA GLU A 116 0.17 -10.80 21.55
C GLU A 116 0.40 -12.09 20.70
N THR A 117 1.52 -12.11 19.96
CA THR A 117 2.52 -13.17 19.64
C THR A 117 2.17 -14.69 19.73
N PRO A 118 2.73 -15.62 18.90
CA PRO A 118 3.15 -15.61 17.50
C PRO A 118 2.44 -16.73 16.66
N SER A 119 1.72 -16.36 15.60
CA SER A 119 1.40 -17.23 14.45
C SER A 119 0.89 -16.31 13.36
N GLY A 120 1.40 -16.42 12.13
CA GLY A 120 1.14 -15.46 11.06
C GLY A 120 -0.32 -15.39 10.61
N GLY A 121 -1.15 -14.65 11.34
CA GLY A 121 -2.59 -14.51 11.08
C GLY A 121 -3.11 -13.08 10.95
N ASP A 122 -2.58 -12.13 11.71
CA ASP A 122 -3.20 -10.79 11.69
C ASP A 122 -2.83 -9.93 10.47
N ASN A 123 -1.76 -10.29 9.76
CA ASN A 123 -1.32 -9.63 8.52
C ASN A 123 -0.97 -10.60 7.37
N LEU A 124 -1.40 -11.86 7.46
CA LEU A 124 -1.03 -12.86 6.45
C LEU A 124 -1.58 -12.47 5.07
N GLY A 125 -2.84 -12.06 4.98
CA GLY A 125 -3.42 -11.55 3.75
C GLY A 125 -2.64 -10.37 3.17
N GLU A 126 -2.18 -9.43 4.01
CA GLU A 126 -1.40 -8.27 3.55
C GLU A 126 -0.02 -8.67 3.02
N LYS A 127 0.62 -9.67 3.64
CA LYS A 127 1.88 -10.24 3.12
C LYS A 127 1.67 -10.93 1.78
N ILE A 128 0.57 -11.68 1.63
CA ILE A 128 0.17 -12.31 0.37
C ILE A 128 -0.07 -11.24 -0.71
N LEU A 129 -0.79 -10.17 -0.38
CA LEU A 129 -1.00 -9.03 -1.27
C LEU A 129 0.33 -8.37 -1.66
N ALA A 130 1.20 -8.07 -0.71
CA ALA A 130 2.50 -7.47 -0.97
C ALA A 130 3.36 -8.35 -1.89
N LYS A 131 3.30 -9.67 -1.70
CA LYS A 131 3.98 -10.63 -2.58
C LYS A 131 3.39 -10.64 -3.98
N ALA A 132 2.06 -10.63 -4.13
CA ALA A 132 1.40 -10.55 -5.43
C ALA A 132 1.76 -9.25 -6.19
N LYS A 133 1.92 -8.13 -5.48
CA LYS A 133 2.33 -6.84 -6.07
C LYS A 133 3.72 -6.87 -6.68
N THR A 134 4.62 -7.76 -6.26
CA THR A 134 5.95 -7.86 -6.88
C THR A 134 5.92 -8.41 -8.31
N GLN A 135 4.76 -8.89 -8.77
CA GLN A 135 4.55 -9.37 -10.14
C GLN A 135 3.86 -8.34 -11.03
N GLU A 136 3.84 -7.06 -10.63
CA GLU A 136 3.35 -5.98 -11.49
C GLU A 136 3.98 -6.04 -12.88
N GLY A 137 3.16 -5.89 -13.92
CA GLY A 137 3.61 -5.91 -15.31
C GLY A 137 3.85 -7.30 -15.90
N VAL A 138 3.83 -8.39 -15.11
CA VAL A 138 3.88 -9.76 -15.66
C VAL A 138 2.61 -10.03 -16.47
N PRO A 139 2.70 -10.64 -17.67
CA PRO A 139 1.52 -10.93 -18.50
C PRO A 139 0.52 -11.87 -17.83
N TYR A 140 -0.76 -11.67 -18.18
CA TYR A 140 -1.77 -12.69 -17.95
C TYR A 140 -1.48 -13.90 -18.85
N HIS A 141 -1.54 -15.10 -18.27
CA HIS A 141 -1.50 -16.35 -19.02
C HIS A 141 -2.55 -17.31 -18.45
N TRP A 142 -3.45 -17.80 -19.30
CA TRP A 142 -4.48 -18.76 -18.90
C TRP A 142 -3.85 -20.02 -18.29
N ALA A 143 -4.35 -20.47 -17.13
CA ALA A 143 -3.74 -21.56 -16.34
C ALA A 143 -2.30 -21.29 -15.87
N GLY A 144 -1.81 -20.05 -16.00
CA GLY A 144 -0.46 -19.65 -15.63
C GLY A 144 -0.24 -19.61 -14.12
N GLY A 145 0.95 -19.98 -13.69
CA GLY A 145 1.38 -19.96 -12.29
C GLY A 145 1.45 -21.33 -11.64
N ASN A 146 2.49 -21.53 -10.83
CA ASN A 146 2.62 -22.59 -9.84
C ASN A 146 3.40 -22.05 -8.63
N CYS A 147 3.69 -22.87 -7.61
CA CYS A 147 4.43 -22.39 -6.43
C CYS A 147 5.83 -21.84 -6.75
N LYS A 148 6.46 -22.20 -7.88
CA LYS A 148 7.80 -21.74 -8.28
C LYS A 148 7.78 -20.40 -9.03
N GLY A 149 6.62 -19.95 -9.52
CA GLY A 149 6.53 -18.70 -10.30
C GLY A 149 5.54 -18.78 -11.47
N PRO A 150 5.62 -17.83 -12.42
CA PRO A 150 4.79 -17.83 -13.62
C PRO A 150 5.08 -19.05 -14.49
N THR A 151 4.05 -19.55 -15.18
CA THR A 151 4.17 -20.62 -16.17
C THR A 151 3.56 -20.16 -17.49
N GLY A 152 4.12 -20.62 -18.61
CA GLY A 152 3.73 -20.08 -19.93
C GLY A 152 4.04 -18.58 -20.09
N GLY A 153 4.90 -18.02 -19.23
CA GLY A 153 5.25 -16.60 -19.24
C GLY A 153 4.34 -15.69 -18.42
N GLY A 154 3.38 -16.23 -17.65
CA GLY A 154 2.47 -15.39 -16.87
C GLY A 154 1.71 -16.11 -15.75
N PHE A 155 0.71 -15.41 -15.23
CA PHE A 155 -0.25 -15.92 -14.25
C PHE A 155 -1.69 -15.73 -14.74
N ASP A 156 -2.60 -16.60 -14.33
CA ASP A 156 -4.03 -16.26 -14.32
C ASP A 156 -4.45 -15.77 -12.91
N CYS A 157 -5.73 -15.48 -12.75
CA CYS A 157 -6.30 -14.90 -11.54
C CYS A 157 -5.98 -15.72 -10.28
N SER A 158 -6.36 -17.01 -10.27
CA SER A 158 -6.15 -17.89 -9.14
C SER A 158 -4.70 -18.37 -9.02
N GLY A 159 -3.96 -18.48 -10.13
CA GLY A 159 -2.55 -18.79 -10.14
C GLY A 159 -1.70 -17.73 -9.45
N LEU A 160 -1.99 -16.44 -9.65
CA LEU A 160 -1.34 -15.34 -8.93
C LEU A 160 -1.58 -15.44 -7.42
N VAL A 161 -2.84 -15.62 -7.01
CA VAL A 161 -3.22 -15.74 -5.59
C VAL A 161 -2.58 -16.97 -4.96
N SER A 162 -2.68 -18.14 -5.59
CA SER A 162 -2.10 -19.39 -5.10
C SER A 162 -0.58 -19.35 -5.03
N TRP A 163 0.10 -18.72 -6.00
CA TRP A 163 1.54 -18.51 -5.94
C TRP A 163 1.92 -17.62 -4.76
N ALA A 164 1.23 -16.49 -4.57
CA ALA A 164 1.51 -15.58 -3.46
C ALA A 164 1.30 -16.25 -2.09
N VAL A 165 0.23 -17.05 -1.93
CA VAL A 165 0.03 -17.90 -0.74
C VAL A 165 1.20 -18.86 -0.55
N CYS A 166 1.62 -19.57 -1.60
CA CYS A 166 2.70 -20.54 -1.50
C CYS A 166 4.03 -19.90 -1.12
N GLN A 167 4.34 -18.74 -1.67
CA GLN A 167 5.57 -18.02 -1.38
C GLN A 167 5.62 -17.46 0.05
N VAL A 168 4.48 -17.08 0.61
CA VAL A 168 4.41 -16.48 1.96
C VAL A 168 4.29 -17.54 3.04
N THR A 169 3.58 -18.64 2.77
CA THR A 169 3.23 -19.65 3.78
C THR A 169 3.90 -21.01 3.58
N GLY A 170 4.47 -21.26 2.40
CA GLY A 170 4.90 -22.59 1.96
C GLY A 170 3.75 -23.52 1.58
N ARG A 171 2.49 -23.08 1.70
CA ARG A 171 1.32 -23.91 1.42
C ARG A 171 1.00 -23.95 -0.08
N ASP A 172 0.93 -25.15 -0.62
CA ASP A 172 0.71 -25.37 -2.03
C ASP A 172 -0.78 -25.61 -2.36
N LEU A 173 -1.52 -24.52 -2.59
CA LEU A 173 -2.92 -24.59 -3.02
C LEU A 173 -3.12 -25.34 -4.35
N PHE A 174 -2.07 -25.48 -5.16
CA PHE A 174 -2.13 -26.18 -6.43
C PHE A 174 -2.31 -27.69 -6.20
N SER A 175 -1.47 -28.28 -5.35
CA SER A 175 -1.54 -29.70 -5.01
C SER A 175 -2.72 -30.05 -4.09
N GLU A 176 -3.25 -29.08 -3.33
CA GLU A 176 -4.41 -29.28 -2.45
C GLU A 176 -5.78 -29.24 -3.18
N GLY A 177 -5.77 -29.10 -4.51
CA GLY A 177 -6.99 -29.01 -5.32
C GLY A 177 -7.78 -27.72 -5.09
N LEU A 178 -7.09 -26.65 -4.67
CA LEU A 178 -7.62 -25.30 -4.44
C LEU A 178 -7.16 -24.30 -5.52
N ARG A 179 -6.47 -24.78 -6.57
CA ARG A 179 -6.01 -23.97 -7.70
C ARG A 179 -7.13 -23.23 -8.43
N VAL A 180 -8.25 -23.89 -8.66
CA VAL A 180 -9.33 -23.32 -9.50
C VAL A 180 -10.17 -22.37 -8.65
N THR A 181 -10.50 -21.19 -9.20
CA THR A 181 -11.23 -20.12 -8.51
C THR A 181 -12.46 -20.60 -7.74
N ARG A 182 -13.35 -21.36 -8.40
CA ARG A 182 -14.53 -21.97 -7.75
C ARG A 182 -14.18 -22.98 -6.66
N SER A 183 -13.13 -23.79 -6.85
CA SER A 183 -12.69 -24.78 -5.86
C SER A 183 -12.15 -24.08 -4.61
N MET A 184 -11.45 -22.96 -4.79
CA MET A 184 -11.01 -22.09 -3.70
C MET A 184 -12.22 -21.46 -2.99
N TYR A 185 -13.11 -20.78 -3.72
CA TYR A 185 -14.25 -20.11 -3.11
C TYR A 185 -15.21 -21.09 -2.42
N CYS A 186 -15.54 -22.22 -3.04
CA CYS A 186 -16.55 -23.15 -2.53
C CYS A 186 -16.03 -24.16 -1.50
N ALA A 187 -14.72 -24.23 -1.29
CA ALA A 187 -14.17 -25.09 -0.26
C ALA A 187 -14.68 -24.69 1.14
N LYS A 188 -14.91 -25.71 1.98
CA LYS A 188 -15.21 -25.51 3.40
C LYS A 188 -14.00 -24.90 4.10
N GLU A 189 -14.22 -24.08 5.12
CA GLU A 189 -13.15 -23.46 5.91
C GLU A 189 -12.16 -24.50 6.47
N SER A 190 -12.65 -25.69 6.85
CA SER A 190 -11.78 -26.79 7.30
C SER A 190 -10.79 -27.27 6.25
N LYS A 191 -11.16 -27.25 4.96
CA LYS A 191 -10.25 -27.54 3.84
C LYS A 191 -9.40 -26.31 3.49
N LEU A 192 -10.00 -25.13 3.51
CA LEU A 192 -9.31 -23.88 3.21
C LEU A 192 -8.26 -23.52 4.26
N LYS A 193 -8.43 -23.93 5.52
CA LYS A 193 -7.62 -23.46 6.66
C LYS A 193 -7.62 -21.93 6.80
N TYR A 194 -8.62 -21.26 6.22
CA TYR A 194 -8.79 -19.82 6.14
C TYR A 194 -10.28 -19.51 6.30
N LYS A 195 -10.61 -18.32 6.80
CA LYS A 195 -11.98 -17.94 7.10
C LYS A 195 -12.71 -17.33 5.91
N LYS A 196 -14.00 -17.60 5.79
CA LYS A 196 -14.92 -16.87 4.94
C LYS A 196 -15.47 -15.69 5.72
N VAL A 197 -15.25 -14.49 5.20
CA VAL A 197 -15.65 -13.25 5.84
C VAL A 197 -16.68 -12.55 4.96
N ALA A 198 -17.76 -12.05 5.55
CA ALA A 198 -18.75 -11.29 4.80
C ALA A 198 -18.11 -10.10 4.07
N TRP A 199 -18.52 -9.85 2.83
CA TRP A 199 -18.03 -8.76 1.97
C TRP A 199 -17.99 -7.38 2.67
N ALA A 200 -18.96 -7.09 3.53
CA ALA A 200 -19.02 -5.85 4.30
C ALA A 200 -17.79 -5.65 5.23
N ASN A 201 -17.16 -6.74 5.66
CA ASN A 201 -16.03 -6.75 6.57
C ASN A 201 -14.68 -6.95 5.87
N ARG A 202 -14.65 -6.85 4.53
CA ARG A 202 -13.44 -7.00 3.73
C ARG A 202 -12.35 -5.99 4.15
N ARG A 203 -11.10 -6.40 4.04
CA ARG A 203 -9.92 -5.57 4.27
C ARG A 203 -8.82 -5.90 3.27
N ALA A 204 -7.73 -5.13 3.30
CA ALA A 204 -6.55 -5.40 2.50
C ALA A 204 -6.06 -6.85 2.73
N GLY A 205 -5.72 -7.54 1.65
CA GLY A 205 -5.24 -8.91 1.68
C GLY A 205 -6.29 -10.00 1.60
N ASP A 206 -7.58 -9.70 1.80
CA ASP A 206 -8.63 -10.69 1.60
C ASP A 206 -8.75 -11.04 0.10
N ALA A 207 -9.00 -12.31 -0.23
CA ALA A 207 -9.29 -12.71 -1.60
C ALA A 207 -10.77 -12.44 -1.94
N VAL A 208 -11.00 -11.61 -2.95
CA VAL A 208 -12.32 -11.27 -3.51
C VAL A 208 -12.60 -12.10 -4.75
N PHE A 209 -13.84 -12.56 -4.90
CA PHE A 209 -14.27 -13.46 -5.97
C PHE A 209 -15.41 -12.86 -6.78
N PHE A 210 -15.56 -13.30 -8.02
CA PHE A 210 -16.63 -12.88 -8.95
C PHE A 210 -17.26 -14.09 -9.63
N GLY A 211 -18.58 -14.04 -9.83
CA GLY A 211 -19.35 -15.13 -10.41
C GLY A 211 -20.86 -15.01 -10.26
N GLY A 212 -21.42 -13.81 -10.47
CA GLY A 212 -22.84 -13.54 -10.27
C GLY A 212 -23.30 -13.80 -8.83
N LYS A 213 -24.18 -14.79 -8.62
CA LYS A 213 -24.69 -15.15 -7.28
C LYS A 213 -23.70 -15.93 -6.41
N CYS A 214 -22.59 -16.38 -6.99
CA CYS A 214 -21.58 -17.23 -6.33
C CYS A 214 -22.19 -18.46 -5.65
N ASP A 215 -23.07 -19.15 -6.39
CA ASP A 215 -23.82 -20.31 -5.94
C ASP A 215 -22.97 -21.59 -6.07
N CYS A 216 -22.39 -22.01 -4.96
CA CYS A 216 -21.59 -23.23 -4.90
C CYS A 216 -22.37 -24.53 -5.09
N ALA A 217 -23.69 -24.53 -4.91
CA ALA A 217 -24.52 -25.73 -5.01
C ALA A 217 -25.01 -25.97 -6.44
N ASN A 218 -25.52 -24.92 -7.09
CA ASN A 218 -26.21 -25.07 -8.38
C ASN A 218 -25.44 -24.49 -9.57
N ASN A 219 -24.53 -23.54 -9.34
CA ASN A 219 -23.75 -22.94 -10.43
C ASN A 219 -22.30 -22.60 -10.01
N PRO A 220 -21.50 -23.60 -9.59
CA PRO A 220 -20.13 -23.36 -9.16
C PRO A 220 -19.23 -22.90 -10.32
N GLU A 221 -19.54 -23.26 -11.57
CA GLU A 221 -18.81 -22.82 -12.77
C GLU A 221 -18.95 -21.31 -13.02
N GLY A 222 -20.02 -20.69 -12.50
CA GLY A 222 -20.19 -19.24 -12.59
C GLY A 222 -19.10 -18.45 -11.88
N ILE A 223 -18.43 -19.04 -10.88
CA ILE A 223 -17.35 -18.40 -10.10
C ILE A 223 -16.03 -18.49 -10.87
N HIS A 224 -15.67 -17.38 -11.53
CA HIS A 224 -14.69 -17.38 -12.60
C HIS A 224 -13.46 -16.50 -12.34
N HIS A 225 -13.56 -15.48 -11.48
CA HIS A 225 -12.44 -14.56 -11.22
C HIS A 225 -12.13 -14.39 -9.72
N VAL A 226 -10.86 -14.18 -9.40
CA VAL A 226 -10.37 -13.86 -8.04
C VAL A 226 -9.27 -12.80 -8.10
N GLY A 227 -9.25 -11.94 -7.10
CA GLY A 227 -8.19 -10.96 -6.86
C GLY A 227 -7.94 -10.79 -5.36
N LEU A 228 -6.96 -9.96 -5.00
CA LEU A 228 -6.66 -9.61 -3.62
C LEU A 228 -7.10 -8.17 -3.35
N MET A 229 -7.95 -7.96 -2.34
CA MET A 229 -8.36 -6.64 -1.90
C MET A 229 -7.13 -5.81 -1.52
N MET A 230 -7.05 -4.57 -1.99
CA MET A 230 -5.98 -3.64 -1.63
C MET A 230 -6.33 -2.77 -0.42
N ASN A 231 -7.62 -2.66 -0.11
CA ASN A 231 -8.19 -1.89 1.00
C ASN A 231 -9.60 -2.42 1.33
N GLY A 232 -10.30 -1.78 2.28
CA GLY A 232 -11.71 -2.07 2.57
C GLY A 232 -12.72 -1.48 1.56
N GLY A 233 -12.22 -0.91 0.45
CA GLY A 233 -12.98 -0.20 -0.57
C GLY A 233 -13.27 -1.08 -1.79
N TRP A 234 -12.83 -0.62 -2.96
CA TRP A 234 -13.15 -1.21 -4.27
C TRP A 234 -11.90 -1.46 -5.12
N ASP A 235 -10.74 -1.47 -4.49
CA ASP A 235 -9.47 -1.67 -5.15
C ASP A 235 -9.01 -3.10 -4.95
N MET A 236 -8.62 -3.77 -6.03
CA MET A 236 -7.99 -5.08 -5.98
C MET A 236 -6.73 -5.15 -6.83
N TRP A 237 -5.87 -6.09 -6.46
CA TRP A 237 -4.72 -6.52 -7.23
C TRP A 237 -5.03 -7.88 -7.86
N ASN A 238 -4.86 -8.02 -9.18
CA ASN A 238 -5.29 -9.21 -9.90
C ASN A 238 -4.48 -9.48 -11.18
N ALA A 239 -4.71 -10.67 -11.74
CA ALA A 239 -4.45 -10.97 -13.15
C ALA A 239 -5.82 -11.10 -13.84
N LEU A 240 -6.29 -10.04 -14.51
CA LEU A 240 -7.70 -9.96 -14.94
C LEU A 240 -8.07 -10.92 -16.08
N LYS A 241 -7.43 -10.75 -17.25
CA LYS A 241 -7.80 -11.47 -18.48
C LYS A 241 -6.68 -11.46 -19.50
N THR A 242 -6.81 -12.33 -20.51
CA THR A 242 -5.92 -12.39 -21.68
C THR A 242 -5.73 -11.01 -22.31
N GLY A 243 -4.49 -10.72 -22.70
CA GLY A 243 -4.11 -9.43 -23.30
C GLY A 243 -3.85 -8.31 -22.29
N THR A 244 -3.84 -8.63 -20.98
CA THR A 244 -3.51 -7.65 -19.93
C THR A 244 -2.38 -8.17 -19.06
N ASN A 245 -1.75 -7.27 -18.30
CA ASN A 245 -0.75 -7.61 -17.29
C ASN A 245 -1.38 -7.60 -15.90
N ILE A 246 -0.68 -8.21 -14.94
CA ILE A 246 -0.98 -8.10 -13.51
C ILE A 246 -0.97 -6.63 -13.12
N ARG A 247 -2.03 -6.19 -12.44
CA ARG A 247 -2.29 -4.78 -12.17
C ARG A 247 -3.23 -4.53 -11.00
N HIS A 248 -3.39 -3.25 -10.69
CA HIS A 248 -4.48 -2.72 -9.89
C HIS A 248 -5.70 -2.46 -10.77
N ASP A 249 -6.88 -2.87 -10.29
CA ASP A 249 -8.18 -2.48 -10.83
C ASP A 249 -9.06 -1.90 -9.72
N ASN A 250 -9.81 -0.85 -10.03
CA ASN A 250 -10.94 -0.40 -9.22
C ASN A 250 -12.24 -0.95 -9.83
N PHE A 251 -13.00 -1.72 -9.06
CA PHE A 251 -14.18 -2.44 -9.55
C PHE A 251 -15.51 -1.89 -9.01
N LYS A 252 -15.52 -0.63 -8.53
CA LYS A 252 -16.73 0.01 -8.00
C LYS A 252 -17.88 0.08 -9.02
N ASN A 253 -17.53 0.27 -10.29
CA ASN A 253 -18.48 0.48 -11.39
C ASN A 253 -18.45 -0.66 -12.41
N TRP A 254 -18.04 -1.86 -12.00
CA TRP A 254 -18.13 -3.02 -12.89
C TRP A 254 -19.59 -3.47 -13.04
N ASP A 255 -19.92 -4.04 -14.20
CA ASP A 255 -21.25 -4.62 -14.48
C ASP A 255 -21.49 -5.94 -13.71
N GLU A 256 -20.53 -6.36 -12.90
CA GLU A 256 -20.59 -7.53 -12.05
C GLU A 256 -20.30 -7.16 -10.58
N SER A 257 -21.07 -7.76 -9.68
CA SER A 257 -20.86 -7.63 -8.24
C SER A 257 -19.92 -8.71 -7.70
N PRO A 258 -19.10 -8.39 -6.70
CA PRO A 258 -18.29 -9.39 -6.01
C PRO A 258 -19.17 -10.37 -5.24
N CYS A 259 -18.63 -11.56 -4.99
CA CYS A 259 -19.27 -12.57 -4.16
C CYS A 259 -19.57 -12.06 -2.73
N PRO A 260 -20.61 -12.60 -2.06
CA PRO A 260 -21.02 -12.15 -0.73
C PRO A 260 -19.98 -12.40 0.37
N TYR A 261 -18.99 -13.24 0.12
CA TYR A 261 -17.90 -13.52 1.03
C TYR A 261 -16.55 -13.31 0.35
N VAL A 262 -15.57 -12.86 1.12
CA VAL A 262 -14.15 -12.90 0.79
C VAL A 262 -13.48 -14.03 1.59
N ILE A 263 -12.32 -14.50 1.14
CA ILE A 263 -11.48 -15.40 1.94
C ILE A 263 -10.42 -14.57 2.66
N ARG A 264 -10.40 -14.67 3.99
CA ARG A 264 -9.40 -14.03 4.84
C ARG A 264 -8.30 -15.01 5.15
N PHE A 265 -7.07 -14.64 4.82
CA PHE A 265 -5.87 -15.37 5.23
C PHE A 265 -5.47 -14.87 6.62
N ASP A 266 -5.70 -15.71 7.63
CA ASP A 266 -5.40 -15.51 9.04
C ASP A 266 -4.86 -16.77 9.73
#